data_AF-A0A969E5K5-F1
#
_entry.id   AF-A0A969E5K5-F1
#
_cell.length_a   1.000
_cell.length_b   1.000
_cell.length_c   1.000
_cell.angle_alpha   90.00
_cell.angle_beta   90.00
_cell.angle_gamma   90.00
#
_symmetry.space_group_name_H-M   'P 1'
#
loop_
_entity.id
_entity.type
_entity.pdbx_description
1 polymer ?
#
loop_
_entity_poly.entity_id
_entity_poly.type
_entity_poly.pdbx_seq_one_letter_code
_entity_poly.pdbx_strand_id
1 'polypeptide(L)' 'MHQNGTFVLSKNPDLDRFLEFEDTAAHFFDADGDGDLDLFVGSGGNEFKLNRKKK' A
#
# COMPACT_ATOMS: atom_id res chain seq x y z
N MET A 1 16.09 1.47 5.31
CA MET A 1 16.05 1.21 6.77
C MET A 1 16.94 2.23 7.45
N HIS A 2 16.50 2.83 8.56
CA HIS A 2 17.39 3.66 9.37
C HIS A 2 18.48 2.77 9.99
N GLN A 3 19.71 3.29 10.08
CA GLN A 3 20.91 2.55 10.50
C GLN A 3 20.81 1.96 11.93
N ASN A 4 19.76 2.30 12.66
CA ASN A 4 19.50 1.94 14.05
C ASN A 4 18.50 0.77 14.17
N GLY A 5 18.09 0.17 13.05
CA GLY A 5 17.11 -0.92 13.01
C GLY A 5 15.68 -0.50 13.39
N THR A 6 15.44 0.81 13.54
CA THR A 6 14.12 1.34 13.86
C THR A 6 13.31 1.60 12.59
N PHE A 7 12.02 1.27 12.67
CA PHE A 7 11.04 1.63 11.65
C PHE A 7 10.30 2.88 12.12
N VAL A 8 10.21 3.88 11.24
CA VAL A 8 9.37 5.05 11.43
C VAL A 8 8.23 4.94 10.44
N LEU A 9 7.00 5.04 10.95
CA LEU A 9 5.83 5.09 10.10
C LEU A 9 5.90 6.35 9.22
N SER A 10 5.93 6.16 7.90
CA SER A 10 5.75 7.24 6.95
C SER A 10 4.27 7.34 6.59
N LYS A 11 3.62 8.44 6.94
CA LYS A 11 2.22 8.67 6.57
C LYS A 11 2.16 9.19 5.14
N ASN A 12 1.40 8.49 4.30
CA ASN A 12 1.10 8.93 2.94
C ASN A 12 -0.44 8.95 2.76
N PRO A 13 -1.06 10.15 2.70
CA PRO A 13 -2.51 10.28 2.54
C PRO A 13 -3.07 9.58 1.29
N ASP A 14 -2.26 9.44 0.24
CA ASP A 14 -2.68 8.75 -0.99
C ASP A 14 -2.76 7.23 -0.81
N LEU A 15 -1.99 6.67 0.13
CA LEU A 15 -2.07 5.24 0.49
C LEU A 15 -3.15 4.97 1.54
N ASP A 16 -3.47 5.96 2.38
CA ASP A 16 -4.47 5.80 3.45
C ASP A 16 -5.86 5.40 2.91
N ARG A 17 -6.20 5.81 1.68
CA ARG A 17 -7.48 5.44 1.03
C ARG A 17 -7.59 3.96 0.64
N PHE A 18 -6.48 3.22 0.70
CA PHE A 18 -6.41 1.80 0.33
C PHE A 18 -6.25 0.87 1.54
N LEU A 19 -6.26 1.40 2.78
CA LEU A 19 -6.05 0.64 4.02
C LEU A 19 -7.04 -0.51 4.26
N GLU A 20 -8.18 -0.51 3.56
CA GLU A 20 -9.17 -1.59 3.66
C GLU A 20 -8.90 -2.76 2.71
N PHE A 21 -7.91 -2.65 1.82
CA PHE A 21 -7.53 -3.69 0.87
C PHE A 21 -6.22 -4.37 1.28
N GLU A 22 -6.04 -5.60 0.80
CA GLU A 22 -4.77 -6.32 0.93
C GLU A 22 -3.86 -5.96 -0.25
N ASP A 23 -2.64 -5.51 0.02
CA ASP A 23 -1.67 -5.27 -1.06
C ASP A 23 -1.03 -6.60 -1.49
N THR A 24 -1.35 -7.04 -2.71
CA THR A 24 -1.00 -8.39 -3.23
C THR A 24 0.17 -8.38 -4.21
N ALA A 25 0.53 -7.21 -4.73
CA ALA A 25 1.63 -7.05 -5.67
C ALA A 25 2.34 -5.71 -5.45
N ALA A 26 3.65 -5.67 -5.66
CA ALA A 26 4.44 -4.45 -5.67
C ALA A 26 5.52 -4.53 -6.74
N HIS A 27 5.78 -3.43 -7.44
CA HIS A 27 6.82 -3.33 -8.46
C HIS A 27 7.45 -1.94 -8.46
N PHE A 28 8.78 -1.90 -8.59
CA PHE A 28 9.54 -0.66 -8.77
C PHE A 28 9.92 -0.50 -10.24
N PHE A 29 9.56 0.63 -10.83
CA PHE A 29 9.93 0.99 -12.20
C PHE A 29 9.90 2.53 -12.35
N ASP A 30 10.58 3.05 -13.36
CA ASP A 30 10.55 4.46 -13.71
C ASP A 30 9.31 4.74 -14.58
N ALA A 31 8.28 5.36 -14.00
CA ALA A 31 6.98 5.53 -14.64
C ALA A 31 6.88 6.78 -15.51
N ASP A 32 7.64 7.83 -15.19
CA ASP A 32 7.59 9.12 -15.89
C ASP A 32 8.88 9.49 -16.65
N GLY A 33 9.94 8.71 -16.49
CA GLY A 33 11.20 8.84 -17.23
C GLY A 33 12.19 9.80 -16.61
N ASP A 34 12.05 10.15 -15.32
CA ASP A 34 12.95 11.09 -14.64
C ASP A 34 14.17 10.42 -13.99
N GLY A 35 14.19 9.09 -13.97
CA GLY A 35 15.31 8.28 -13.52
C GLY A 35 15.27 7.88 -12.04
N ASP A 36 14.25 8.26 -11.27
CA ASP A 36 13.94 7.57 -10.02
C ASP A 36 12.90 6.46 -10.18
N LEU A 37 12.91 5.52 -9.23
CA LEU A 37 12.02 4.36 -9.29
C LEU A 37 10.74 4.67 -8.52
N ASP A 38 9.64 4.73 -9.26
CA ASP A 38 8.30 4.79 -8.71
C ASP A 38 7.87 3.46 -8.11
N LEU A 39 6.97 3.54 -7.14
CA LEU A 39 6.34 2.37 -6.53
C LEU A 39 4.92 2.20 -7.06
N PHE A 40 4.68 1.07 -7.73
CA PHE A 40 3.34 0.60 -8.05
C PHE A 40 2.91 -0.50 -7.08
N VAL A 41 1.72 -0.35 -6.50
CA VAL A 41 1.11 -1.30 -5.56
C VAL A 41 -0.22 -1.79 -6.14
N GLY A 42 -0.35 -3.10 -6.27
CA GLY A 42 -1.58 -3.77 -6.69
C GLY A 42 -2.37 -4.27 -5.49
N SER A 43 -3.42 -3.54 -5.12
CA SER A 43 -4.33 -3.95 -4.05
C SER A 43 -5.39 -4.93 -4.58
N GLY A 44 -5.62 -5.98 -3.80
CA GLY A 44 -6.58 -7.04 -4.05
C GLY A 44 -7.19 -7.51 -2.73
N GLY A 45 -7.87 -8.65 -2.76
CA GLY A 45 -8.49 -9.23 -1.57
C GLY A 45 -9.90 -9.70 -1.85
N ASN A 46 -10.28 -10.81 -1.23
CA ASN A 46 -11.61 -11.40 -1.34
C ASN A 46 -12.52 -11.01 -0.15
N GLU A 47 -12.02 -10.13 0.72
CA GLU A 47 -12.72 -9.68 1.91
C GLU A 47 -13.69 -8.53 1.58
N PHE A 48 -14.88 -8.89 1.13
CA PHE A 48 -16.01 -7.96 1.22
C PHE A 48 -16.49 -7.92 2.67
N LYS A 49 -16.44 -6.74 3.32
CA LYS A 49 -17.20 -6.50 4.56
C LYS A 49 -18.69 -6.56 4.24
N LEU A 50 -19.24 -7.77 4.15
CA LEU A 50 -20.68 -7.96 4.17
C LEU A 50 -21.16 -7.43 5.51
N ASN A 51 -22.06 -6.44 5.48
CA ASN A 51 -22.70 -5.88 6.66
C ASN A 51 -23.30 -7.02 7.50
N ARG A 52 -22.55 -7.53 8.47
CA ARG A 52 -23.01 -8.54 9.41
C ARG A 52 -23.98 -7.84 10.37
N LYS A 53 -25.22 -7.66 9.92
CA LYS A 53 -26.35 -7.50 10.84
C LYS A 53 -26.34 -8.74 11.72
N LYS A 54 -25.78 -8.62 12.93
CA LYS A 54 -25.97 -9.60 13.99
C LYS A 54 -27.48 -9.72 14.18
N LYS A 55 -28.02 -10.88 13.81
CA LYS A 55 -29.34 -11.31 14.23
C LYS A 55 -29.24 -11.77 15.69
#